data_AF-A0A2P4PX99-F1
#
_entry.id   AF-A0A2P4PX99-F1
#
_cell.length_a   1.000
_cell.length_b   1.000
_cell.length_c   1.000
_cell.angle_alpha   90.00
_cell.angle_beta   90.00
_cell.angle_gamma   90.00
#
_symmetry.space_group_name_H-M   'P 1'
#
loop_
_entity.id
_entity.type
_entity.pdbx_description
1 polymer ?
#
loop_
_entity_poly.entity_id
_entity_poly.type
_entity_poly.pdbx_seq_one_letter_code
_entity_poly.pdbx_strand_id
1 'polypeptide(L)' 'MIILCQRSPFLRRMLTSNKKNNDDVLVHIKLSNILPETFQIILRYLYGGIFSSNGHDTSDIFKVLVAADGLLLQELV' A
#
# COMPACT_ATOMS: atom_id res chain seq x y z
N MET A 1 2.60 -10.81 3.17
CA MET A 1 3.65 -9.97 3.79
C MET A 1 4.89 -9.80 2.90
N ILE A 2 5.46 -10.89 2.33
CA ILE A 2 6.69 -10.82 1.52
C ILE A 2 6.58 -9.85 0.33
N ILE A 3 5.50 -9.94 -0.46
CA ILE A 3 5.27 -9.09 -1.65
C ILE A 3 5.25 -7.60 -1.26
N LEU A 4 4.50 -7.24 -0.23
CA LEU A 4 4.39 -5.86 0.29
C LEU A 4 5.76 -5.32 0.72
N CYS A 5 6.54 -6.11 1.45
CA CYS A 5 7.88 -5.72 1.90
C CYS A 5 8.88 -5.57 0.75
N GLN A 6 8.69 -6.30 -0.35
CA GLN A 6 9.58 -6.24 -1.50
C GLN A 6 9.31 -5.01 -2.38
N ARG A 7 8.03 -4.66 -2.54
CA ARG A 7 7.58 -3.57 -3.42
C ARG A 7 7.52 -2.20 -2.74
N SER A 8 7.51 -2.16 -1.41
CA SER A 8 7.46 -0.92 -0.64
C SER A 8 8.47 -0.95 0.51
N PRO A 9 9.49 -0.08 0.49
CA PRO A 9 10.40 0.11 1.62
C PRO A 9 9.68 0.60 2.89
N PHE A 10 8.62 1.41 2.74
CA PHE A 10 7.81 1.91 3.85
C PHE A 10 7.09 0.75 4.56
N LEU A 11 6.34 -0.06 3.79
CA LEU A 11 5.62 -1.21 4.34
C LEU A 11 6.59 -2.23 4.94
N ARG A 12 7.77 -2.43 4.31
CA ARG A 12 8.84 -3.27 4.88
C ARG A 12 9.20 -2.82 6.29
N ARG A 13 9.55 -1.56 6.49
CA ARG A 13 9.95 -1.03 7.80
C ARG A 13 8.85 -1.23 8.83
N MET A 14 7.62 -0.86 8.48
CA MET A 14 6.48 -0.92 9.37
C MET A 14 6.09 -2.37 9.74
N LEU A 15 6.08 -3.30 8.78
CA LEU A 15 5.82 -4.72 9.02
C LEU A 15 6.93 -5.40 9.84
N THR A 16 8.19 -5.03 9.61
CA THR A 16 9.31 -5.55 10.42
C THR A 16 9.31 -5.02 11.84
N SER A 17 8.87 -3.77 12.05
CA SER A 17 8.79 -3.15 13.37
C SER A 17 7.69 -3.77 14.24
N ASN A 18 6.54 -4.13 13.64
CA ASN A 18 5.42 -4.73 14.35
C ASN A 18 5.63 -6.21 14.72
N LYS A 19 6.61 -6.90 14.11
CA LYS A 19 6.94 -8.30 14.44
C LYS A 19 7.49 -8.48 15.87
N LYS A 20 7.90 -7.41 16.54
CA LYS A 20 8.49 -7.45 17.89
C LYS A 20 7.48 -7.73 19.02
N ASN A 21 6.20 -7.61 18.74
CA ASN A 21 5.13 -7.82 19.71
C ASN A 21 4.55 -9.22 19.46
N ASN A 22 5.20 -10.19 20.08
CA ASN A 22 4.89 -11.62 19.97
C ASN A 22 3.44 -11.87 20.38
N ASP A 23 2.65 -12.48 19.49
CA ASP A 23 1.60 -13.50 19.75
C ASP A 23 0.44 -13.42 18.74
N ASP A 24 0.29 -12.32 18.00
CA ASP A 24 -0.85 -12.16 17.10
C ASP A 24 -0.47 -12.36 15.62
N VAL A 25 -1.11 -13.33 14.97
CA VAL A 25 -1.00 -13.59 13.53
C VAL A 25 -1.46 -12.35 12.71
N LEU A 26 -2.16 -11.42 13.36
CA LEU A 26 -2.71 -10.20 12.79
C LEU A 26 -1.89 -8.97 13.21
N VAL A 27 -1.11 -8.44 12.27
CA VAL A 27 -0.45 -7.15 12.43
C VAL A 27 -1.46 -6.04 12.10
N HIS A 28 -1.89 -5.28 13.10
CA HIS A 28 -2.72 -4.09 12.88
C HIS A 28 -1.84 -2.89 12.50
N ILE A 29 -2.20 -2.25 11.39
CA ILE A 29 -1.49 -1.10 10.84
C ILE A 29 -2.51 0.03 10.67
N LYS A 30 -2.19 1.20 11.22
CA LYS A 30 -2.95 2.43 10.94
C LYS A 30 -2.28 3.22 9.83
N LEU A 31 -2.99 3.36 8.71
CA LEU A 31 -2.67 4.31 7.64
C LEU A 31 -3.71 5.43 7.70
N SER A 32 -3.42 6.48 8.46
CA SER A 32 -4.39 7.57 8.69
C SER A 32 -4.69 8.43 7.46
N ASN A 33 -3.80 8.40 6.45
CA ASN A 33 -3.84 9.32 5.32
C ASN A 33 -4.38 8.67 4.03
N ILE A 34 -4.79 7.40 4.09
CA ILE A 34 -5.19 6.63 2.90
C ILE A 34 -6.59 6.08 3.14
N LEU A 35 -7.51 6.38 2.22
CA LEU A 35 -8.85 5.80 2.24
C LEU A 35 -8.79 4.29 1.94
N PRO A 36 -9.67 3.48 2.55
CA PRO A 36 -9.71 2.03 2.30
C PRO A 36 -9.83 1.66 0.82
N GLU A 37 -10.61 2.42 0.06
CA GLU A 37 -10.85 2.21 -1.37
C GLU A 37 -9.56 2.43 -2.17
N THR A 38 -8.83 3.51 -1.87
CA THR A 38 -7.53 3.81 -2.47
C THR A 38 -6.49 2.73 -2.12
N PHE A 39 -6.48 2.27 -0.87
CA PHE A 39 -5.58 1.20 -0.45
C PHE A 39 -5.87 -0.13 -1.17
N GLN A 40 -7.14 -0.44 -1.44
CA GLN A 40 -7.52 -1.65 -2.17
C GLN A 40 -6.99 -1.64 -3.62
N ILE A 41 -7.01 -0.47 -4.27
CA ILE A 41 -6.44 -0.29 -5.62
C ILE A 41 -4.92 -0.52 -5.58
N ILE A 42 -4.23 0.06 -4.59
CA ILE A 42 -2.79 -0.12 -4.39
C ILE A 42 -2.44 -1.59 -4.13
N LEU A 43 -3.23 -2.29 -3.30
CA LEU A 43 -3.03 -3.72 -3.06
C LEU A 43 -3.18 -4.53 -4.35
N ARG A 44 -4.20 -4.25 -5.17
CA ARG A 44 -4.39 -4.93 -6.45
C ARG A 44 -3.21 -4.68 -7.38
N TYR A 45 -2.69 -3.45 -7.42
CA TYR A 45 -1.48 -3.12 -8.18
C TYR A 45 -0.25 -3.88 -7.65
N LEU A 46 -0.03 -3.91 -6.35
CA LEU A 46 1.13 -4.59 -5.74
C LEU A 46 1.18 -6.10 -6.00
N TYR A 47 0.01 -6.74 -6.08
CA TYR A 47 -0.10 -8.18 -6.32
C TYR A 47 -0.22 -8.54 -7.80
N GLY A 48 -0.91 -7.70 -8.59
CA GLY A 48 -1.16 -7.94 -10.00
C GLY A 48 -0.14 -7.30 -10.95
N GLY A 49 0.63 -6.32 -10.50
CA GLY A 49 1.59 -5.55 -11.29
C GLY A 49 0.96 -4.58 -12.32
N ILE A 50 -0.36 -4.55 -12.43
CA ILE A 50 -1.08 -3.76 -13.44
C ILE A 50 -1.95 -2.73 -12.73
N PHE A 51 -1.71 -1.46 -13.00
CA PHE A 51 -2.58 -0.37 -12.57
C PHE A 51 -3.66 -0.17 -13.64
N SER A 52 -4.87 -0.64 -13.36
CA SER A 52 -6.03 -0.39 -14.23
C SER A 52 -6.70 0.91 -13.80
N SER A 53 -6.47 1.98 -14.53
CA SER A 53 -7.24 3.24 -14.37
C SER A 53 -8.64 3.16 -14.96
N ASN A 54 -9.00 2.06 -15.62
CA ASN A 54 -10.23 1.95 -16.40
C ASN A 54 -11.46 1.97 -15.48
N GLY A 55 -12.18 3.09 -15.48
CA GLY A 55 -13.37 3.33 -14.64
C GLY A 55 -13.13 4.18 -13.39
N HIS A 56 -11.92 4.72 -13.18
CA HIS A 56 -11.63 5.67 -12.09
C HIS A 56 -11.62 7.11 -12.59
N ASP A 57 -12.26 8.00 -11.84
CA ASP A 57 -12.20 9.43 -12.10
C ASP A 57 -10.77 9.96 -11.90
N THR A 58 -10.45 11.09 -12.52
CA THR A 58 -9.13 11.74 -12.39
C THR A 58 -8.78 12.02 -10.94
N SER A 59 -9.78 12.37 -10.11
CA SER A 59 -9.61 12.56 -8.66
C SER A 59 -9.13 11.30 -7.95
N ASP A 60 -9.64 10.13 -8.32
CA ASP A 60 -9.26 8.86 -7.70
C ASP A 60 -7.84 8.45 -8.11
N ILE A 61 -7.44 8.72 -9.35
CA ILE A 61 -6.06 8.54 -9.81
C ILE A 61 -5.10 9.41 -8.97
N PHE A 62 -5.44 10.68 -8.74
CA PHE A 62 -4.63 11.56 -7.88
C PHE A 62 -4.54 11.04 -6.44
N LYS A 63 -5.64 10.57 -5.85
CA LYS A 63 -5.61 9.95 -4.51
C LYS A 63 -4.68 8.73 -4.47
N VAL A 64 -4.71 7.89 -5.51
CA VAL A 64 -3.82 6.74 -5.61
C VAL A 64 -2.36 7.18 -5.70
N LEU A 65 -2.03 8.18 -6.53
CA LEU A 65 -0.67 8.70 -6.66
C LEU A 65 -0.15 9.27 -5.32
N VAL A 66 -0.97 10.07 -4.63
CA VAL A 66 -0.62 10.62 -3.31
C VAL A 66 -0.39 9.50 -2.29
N ALA A 67 -1.23 8.46 -2.30
CA ALA A 67 -1.05 7.30 -1.43
C ALA A 67 0.17 6.45 -1.83
N ALA A 68 0.50 6.36 -3.12
CA ALA A 68 1.66 5.64 -3.64
C ALA A 68 2.98 6.31 -3.21
N ASP A 69 3.03 7.64 -3.27
CA ASP A 69 4.14 8.44 -2.74
C ASP A 69 4.30 8.22 -1.22
N GLY A 70 3.20 8.30 -0.47
CA GLY A 70 3.20 8.05 0.98
C GLY A 70 3.66 6.63 1.36
N LEU A 71 3.44 5.65 0.48
CA LEU A 71 3.89 4.25 0.65
C LEU A 71 5.25 3.97 -0.02
N LEU A 72 5.92 4.98 -0.60
CA LEU A 72 7.20 4.86 -1.29
C LEU A 72 7.19 3.79 -2.39
N LEU A 73 6.13 3.76 -3.21
CA LEU A 73 5.99 2.85 -4.35
C LEU A 73 6.71 3.42 -5.58
N GLN A 74 8.01 3.21 -5.68
CA GLN A 74 8.85 3.75 -6.78
C GLN A 74 8.45 3.29 -8.19
N GLU A 75 7.68 2.20 -8.33
CA GLU A 75 7.22 1.72 -9.64
C GLU A 75 5.95 2.45 -10.13
N LEU A 76 5.28 3.21 -9.26
CA LEU A 76 4.01 3.89 -9.56
C LEU A 76 4.13 5.43 -9.53
N VAL A 77 5.27 5.97 -9.09
CA VAL A 77 5.58 7.42 -8.99
C VAL A 77 6.68 7.80 -9.97
#